data_AF-A0A1J1JGK5-F1
#
_entry.id   AF-A0A1J1JGK5-F1
#
_cell.length_a   1.000
_cell.length_b   1.000
_cell.length_c   1.000
_cell.angle_alpha   90.00
_cell.angle_beta   90.00
_cell.angle_gamma   90.00
#
_symmetry.space_group_name_H-M   'P 1'
#
loop_
_entity.id
_entity.type
_entity.pdbx_description
1 polymer ?
#
loop_
_entity_poly.entity_id
_entity_poly.type
_entity_poly.pdbx_seq_one_letter_code
_entity_poly.pdbx_strand_id
1 'polypeptide(L)'
;METAKLFMSGNSQAVYLPQSYRFSGDEVVIKRLGNAVVLLPKEDPWQVIFDAIQEFPESLQIEHDQFSHPILQLIVHIFFNRWWEGEARSTLFLYFFN
;
A
#
# COMPACT_ATOMS: atom_id res chain seq x y z
N MET A 1 -8.48 -19.29 -8.92
CA MET A 1 -8.98 -18.68 -7.66
C MET A 1 -9.44 -19.81 -6.76
N GLU A 2 -8.96 -19.84 -5.52
CA GLU A 2 -9.44 -20.76 -4.48
C GLU A 2 -10.41 -20.02 -3.55
N THR A 3 -11.34 -20.75 -2.96
CA THR A 3 -12.31 -20.21 -1.99
C THR A 3 -12.00 -20.70 -0.59
N ALA A 4 -12.07 -19.83 0.40
CA ALA A 4 -11.97 -20.19 1.82
C ALA A 4 -13.38 -20.24 2.46
N LYS A 5 -13.54 -21.08 3.48
CA LYS A 5 -14.79 -21.14 4.24
C LYS A 5 -14.80 -20.04 5.30
N LEU A 6 -15.93 -19.35 5.40
CA LEU A 6 -16.25 -18.47 6.52
C LEU A 6 -16.93 -19.27 7.62
N PHE A 7 -16.62 -18.95 8.88
CA PHE A 7 -17.29 -19.53 10.03
C PHE A 7 -17.38 -18.51 11.17
N MET A 8 -18.23 -18.81 12.15
CA MET A 8 -18.37 -17.99 13.36
C MET A 8 -17.57 -18.61 14.50
N SER A 9 -16.86 -17.77 15.26
CA SER A 9 -16.19 -18.12 16.51
C SER A 9 -16.69 -17.18 17.60
N GLY A 10 -17.68 -17.64 18.37
CA GLY A 10 -18.45 -16.76 19.25
C GLY A 10 -19.15 -15.65 18.45
N ASN A 11 -18.91 -14.40 18.83
CA ASN A 11 -19.48 -13.22 18.15
C ASN A 11 -18.60 -12.72 16.98
N SER A 12 -17.48 -13.39 16.68
CA SER A 12 -16.55 -12.99 15.63
C SER A 12 -16.72 -13.85 14.37
N GLN A 13 -16.52 -13.26 13.20
CA GLN A 13 -16.39 -14.00 11.95
C GLN A 13 -14.91 -14.33 11.68
N ALA A 14 -14.65 -15.53 11.19
CA ALA A 14 -13.31 -16.02 10.88
C ALA A 14 -13.27 -16.68 9.49
N VAL A 15 -12.06 -16.73 8.92
CA VAL A 15 -11.76 -17.38 7.63
C VAL A 15 -10.87 -18.59 7.89
N TYR A 16 -11.21 -19.74 7.34
CA TYR A 16 -10.31 -20.90 7.35
C TYR A 16 -9.32 -20.79 6.18
N LEU A 17 -8.09 -20.37 6.48
CA LEU A 17 -7.04 -20.26 5.46
C LEU A 17 -6.57 -21.65 5.01
N PRO A 18 -6.63 -21.97 3.69
CA PRO A 18 -6.02 -23.18 3.17
C PRO A 18 -4.51 -23.18 3.44
N GLN A 19 -3.89 -24.37 3.43
CA GLN A 19 -2.48 -24.53 3.82
C GLN A 19 -1.52 -23.64 3.01
N SER A 20 -1.78 -23.47 1.71
CA SER A 20 -1.01 -22.63 0.79
C SER A 20 -1.09 -21.13 1.08
N TYR A 21 -2.05 -20.67 1.89
CA TYR A 21 -2.29 -19.26 2.20
C TYR A 21 -2.03 -18.91 3.66
N ARG A 22 -1.39 -19.79 4.42
CA ARG A 22 -1.08 -19.53 5.84
C ARG A 22 0.06 -18.51 5.96
N PHE A 23 -0.11 -17.56 6.88
CA PHE A 23 0.95 -16.64 7.27
C PHE A 23 1.92 -17.32 8.25
N SER A 24 3.16 -16.86 8.27
CA SER A 24 4.07 -17.11 9.39
C SER A 24 3.76 -16.17 10.56
N GLY A 25 3.86 -16.67 11.79
CA GLY A 25 3.58 -15.89 13.00
C GLY A 25 2.10 -15.91 13.41
N ASP A 26 1.75 -15.05 14.36
CA ASP A 26 0.45 -15.11 15.07
C ASP A 26 -0.47 -13.94 14.75
N GLU A 27 0.01 -12.92 14.04
CA GLU A 27 -0.71 -11.68 13.78
C GLU A 27 -0.53 -11.16 12.34
N VAL A 28 -1.57 -10.49 11.84
CA VAL A 28 -1.60 -9.85 10.52
C VAL A 28 -2.16 -8.44 10.62
N VAL A 29 -1.70 -7.55 9.75
CA VAL A 29 -2.36 -6.26 9.50
C VAL A 29 -3.57 -6.48 8.62
N ILE A 30 -4.68 -5.83 8.97
CA ILE A 30 -5.93 -5.90 8.22
C ILE A 30 -6.21 -4.54 7.59
N LYS A 31 -6.47 -4.50 6.27
CA LYS A 31 -6.92 -3.30 5.57
C LYS A 31 -8.15 -3.58 4.74
N ARG A 32 -9.14 -2.70 4.81
CA ARG A 32 -10.33 -2.74 3.96
C ARG A 32 -10.12 -1.88 2.72
N LEU A 33 -10.39 -2.44 1.54
CA LEU A 33 -10.34 -1.77 0.25
C LEU A 33 -11.67 -2.01 -0.48
N GLY A 34 -12.61 -1.06 -0.36
CA GLY A 34 -13.97 -1.25 -0.84
C GLY A 34 -14.65 -2.46 -0.17
N ASN A 35 -15.06 -3.43 -0.98
CA ASN A 35 -15.63 -4.70 -0.51
C ASN A 35 -14.58 -5.78 -0.21
N ALA A 36 -13.30 -5.54 -0.48
CA ALA A 36 -12.22 -6.47 -0.19
C ALA A 36 -11.61 -6.23 1.21
N VAL A 37 -11.10 -7.30 1.81
CA VAL A 37 -10.23 -7.25 2.99
C VAL A 37 -8.89 -7.85 2.60
N VAL A 38 -7.83 -7.10 2.85
CA VAL A 38 -6.44 -7.52 2.63
C VAL A 38 -5.81 -7.82 3.97
N LEU A 39 -5.19 -9.00 4.07
CA LEU A 39 -4.40 -9.43 5.21
C LEU A 39 -2.92 -9.39 4.80
N LEU A 40 -2.09 -8.71 5.59
CA LEU A 40 -0.65 -8.58 5.36
C LEU A 40 0.10 -9.08 6.60
N PRO A 41 1.29 -9.68 6.47
CA PRO A 41 2.11 -10.03 7.63
C PRO A 41 2.43 -8.79 8.46
N LYS A 42 2.36 -8.90 9.79
CA LYS A 42 2.58 -7.76 10.70
C LYS A 42 4.01 -7.25 10.71
N GLU A 43 4.97 -8.17 10.67
CA GLU A 43 6.39 -7.84 10.77
C GLU A 43 6.91 -7.10 9.54
N ASP A 44 6.36 -7.40 8.36
CA ASP A 44 6.79 -6.78 7.11
C ASP A 44 5.64 -6.60 6.09
N PRO A 45 4.71 -5.68 6.36
CA PRO A 45 3.55 -5.46 5.49
C PRO A 45 3.92 -4.82 4.14
N TRP A 46 5.11 -4.21 4.04
CA TRP A 46 5.57 -3.50 2.84
C TRP A 46 6.31 -4.40 1.86
N GLN A 47 6.90 -5.51 2.32
CA GLN A 47 7.55 -6.48 1.43
C GLN A 47 6.62 -7.00 0.33
N VAL A 48 5.36 -7.28 0.65
CA VAL A 48 4.35 -7.70 -0.34
C VAL A 48 4.20 -6.68 -1.47
N ILE A 49 4.32 -5.39 -1.16
CA ILE A 49 4.25 -4.31 -2.16
C ILE A 49 5.54 -4.26 -2.96
N PHE A 50 6.71 -4.40 -2.33
CA PHE A 50 7.99 -4.44 -3.02
C PHE A 50 8.10 -5.63 -3.98
N ASP A 51 7.67 -6.83 -3.55
CA ASP A 51 7.64 -8.03 -4.38
C ASP A 51 6.70 -7.83 -5.58
N ALA A 52 5.51 -7.28 -5.35
CA ALA A 52 4.58 -6.95 -6.43
C ALA A 52 5.17 -5.94 -7.42
N ILE A 53 5.93 -4.94 -6.93
CA ILE A 53 6.65 -3.98 -7.78
C ILE A 53 7.70 -4.67 -8.65
N GLN A 54 8.42 -5.66 -8.11
CA GLN A 54 9.43 -6.41 -8.87
C GLN A 54 8.84 -7.31 -9.96
N GLU A 55 7.58 -7.72 -9.83
CA GLU A 55 6.88 -8.50 -10.85
C GLU A 55 6.42 -7.65 -12.05
N PHE A 56 6.49 -6.32 -11.99
CA PHE A 56 6.13 -5.49 -13.13
C PHE A 56 7.14 -5.64 -14.28
N PRO A 57 6.66 -5.70 -15.53
CA PRO A 57 7.54 -5.78 -16.67
C PRO A 57 8.37 -4.49 -16.79
N GLU A 58 9.64 -4.62 -17.15
CA GLU A 58 10.53 -3.46 -17.41
C GLU A 58 9.96 -2.50 -18.47
N SER A 59 9.11 -3.01 -19.36
CA SER A 59 8.41 -2.22 -20.38
C SER A 59 7.19 -1.45 -19.87
N LEU A 60 6.86 -1.54 -18.58
CA LEU A 60 5.76 -0.77 -18.00
C LEU A 60 6.12 0.72 -18.04
N GLN A 61 5.52 1.43 -18.99
CA GLN A 61 5.54 2.89 -19.01
C GLN A 61 4.35 3.38 -18.20
N ILE A 62 4.61 3.83 -16.97
CA ILE A 62 3.61 4.55 -16.19
C ILE A 62 3.57 5.97 -16.77
N GLU A 63 2.53 6.26 -17.55
CA GLU A 63 2.20 7.65 -17.86
C GLU A 63 1.78 8.33 -16.56
N HIS A 64 2.67 9.17 -16.04
CA HIS A 64 2.31 10.06 -14.96
C HIS A 64 1.41 11.14 -15.54
N ASP A 65 0.09 10.93 -15.47
CA ASP A 65 -0.87 12.01 -15.69
C ASP A 65 -0.68 13.02 -14.55
N GLN A 66 0.21 13.99 -14.79
CA GLN A 66 0.38 15.12 -13.91
C GLN A 66 -0.97 15.81 -13.86
N PHE A 67 -1.69 15.62 -12.74
CA PHE A 67 -2.83 16.43 -12.38
C PHE A 67 -2.43 17.90 -12.50
N SER A 68 -2.73 18.47 -13.66
CA SER A 68 -2.53 19.87 -14.02
C SER A 68 -3.69 20.66 -13.44
N HIS A 69 -3.99 20.43 -12.17
CA HIS A 69 -4.99 21.17 -11.43
C HIS A 69 -4.27 22.19 -10.57
N PRO A 70 -4.33 23.50 -10.92
CA PRO A 70 -3.57 24.54 -10.25
C PRO A 70 -3.85 24.63 -8.74
N ILE A 71 -5.04 24.20 -8.31
CA ILE A 71 -5.43 24.13 -6.90
C ILE A 71 -4.71 22.99 -6.16
N LEU A 72 -4.55 21.81 -6.77
CA LEU A 72 -3.82 20.70 -6.15
C LEU A 72 -2.33 21.02 -6.03
N GLN A 73 -1.75 21.69 -7.04
CA GLN A 73 -0.38 22.20 -6.95
C GLN A 73 -0.21 23.22 -5.81
N LEU A 74 -1.16 24.13 -5.64
CA LEU A 74 -1.13 25.11 -4.55
C LEU A 74 -1.28 24.44 -3.17
N ILE A 75 -2.16 23.45 -3.04
CA ILE A 75 -2.34 22.68 -1.79
C ILE A 75 -1.07 21.92 -1.44
N VAL A 76 -0.44 21.24 -2.40
CA VAL A 76 0.83 20.54 -2.19
C VAL A 76 1.93 21.53 -1.82
N HIS A 77 2.04 22.69 -2.50
CA HIS A 77 3.01 23.73 -2.16
C HIS A 77 2.81 24.29 -0.74
N ILE A 78 1.56 24.54 -0.32
CA ILE A 78 1.22 25.04 1.02
C ILE A 78 1.52 23.97 2.08
N PHE A 79 1.16 22.70 1.83
CA PHE A 79 1.46 21.60 2.74
C PHE A 79 2.97 21.37 2.88
N PHE A 80 3.71 21.45 1.78
CA PHE A 80 5.15 21.23 1.75
C PHE A 80 5.92 22.37 2.44
N ASN A 81 5.58 23.63 2.18
CA ASN A 81 6.24 24.78 2.80
C ASN A 81 5.90 24.97 4.28
N ARG A 82 4.77 24.43 4.76
CA ARG A 82 4.33 24.56 6.16
C ARG A 82 4.75 23.38 7.05
N TRP A 83 5.31 22.32 6.48
CA TRP A 83 5.64 21.07 7.18
C TRP A 83 7.01 20.50 6.76
N TRP A 84 8.00 21.36 6.52
CA TRP A 84 9.37 20.96 6.12
C TRP A 84 10.46 21.85 6.77
N GLU A 85 10.42 22.04 8.09
CA GLU A 85 11.57 22.55 8.85
C GLU A 85 12.32 21.37 9.49
N GLY A 86 13.21 20.72 8.73
CA GLY A 86 14.06 19.65 9.26
C GLY A 86 15.00 19.01 8.25
N GLU A 87 16.29 19.33 8.38
CA GLU A 87 17.50 18.66 7.88
C GLU A 87 17.34 17.40 6.98
N ALA A 88 17.15 17.58 5.66
CA ALA A 88 17.64 16.65 4.63
C ALA A 88 17.38 17.23 3.24
N ARG A 89 18.29 18.09 2.77
CA ARG A 89 18.31 18.48 1.37
C ARG A 89 18.83 17.32 0.50
N SER A 90 18.27 17.29 -0.71
CA SER A 90 18.83 16.75 -1.96
C SER A 90 18.91 15.24 -2.14
N THR A 91 17.77 14.58 -2.34
CA THR A 91 17.70 13.50 -3.36
C THR A 91 16.29 13.21 -3.86
N LEU A 92 15.27 13.31 -3.00
CA LEU A 92 13.88 12.96 -3.36
C LEU A 92 13.13 14.07 -4.11
N PHE A 93 13.55 15.33 -4.01
CA PHE A 93 12.86 16.46 -4.65
C PHE A 93 12.94 16.44 -6.19
N LEU A 94 13.99 15.83 -6.75
CA LEU A 94 14.15 15.70 -8.21
C LEU A 94 13.35 14.53 -8.80
N TYR A 95 12.91 13.57 -7.98
CA TYR A 95 12.18 12.38 -8.45
C TYR A 95 10.67 12.60 -8.60
N PHE A 96 10.09 13.59 -7.91
CA PHE A 96 8.64 13.83 -7.93
C PHE A 96 8.21 14.99 -8.83
N PHE A 97 9.15 15.80 -9.36
CA PHE A 97 8.84 17.03 -10.10
C PHE A 97 9.47 17.10 -11.50
N ASN A 98 9.87 15.98 -12.08
CA ASN A 98 10.19 15.87 -13.51
C ASN A 98 9.17 14.97 -14.18
#